data_AF-A0AAP0AZB4-F1
#
_entry.id   AF-A0AAP0AZB4-F1
#
_cell.length_a   1.000
_cell.length_b   1.000
_cell.length_c   1.000
_cell.angle_alpha   90.00
_cell.angle_beta   90.00
_cell.angle_gamma   90.00
#
_symmetry.space_group_name_H-M   'P 1'
#
loop_
_entity.id
_entity.type
_entity.pdbx_description
1 polymer ?
#
loop_
_entity_poly.entity_id
_entity_poly.type
_entity_poly.pdbx_seq_one_letter_code
_entity_poly.pdbx_strand_id
1 'polypeptide(L)' 'MWNLYERWQRYHNVSLDLNEKQRCFKAFMDNARYIHQFNKRNNTSYKLGLNEFADLTIDEFMSTYTGLLE' A
#
# COMPACT_ATOMS: atom_id res chain seq x y z
N MET A 1 5.33 2.32 12.43
CA MET A 1 5.04 2.20 10.99
C MET A 1 6.29 2.00 10.14
N TRP A 2 7.37 2.73 10.37
CA TRP A 2 8.61 2.58 9.57
C TRP A 2 9.16 1.14 9.54
N ASN A 3 9.31 0.49 10.71
CA ASN A 3 9.78 -0.91 10.77
C ASN A 3 8.85 -1.89 10.03
N LEU A 4 7.54 -1.61 9.96
CA LEU A 4 6.60 -2.44 9.21
C LEU A 4 6.80 -2.24 7.70
N TYR A 5 7.00 -0.99 7.28
CA TYR A 5 7.31 -0.65 5.90
C TYR A 5 8.62 -1.29 5.45
N GLU A 6 9.70 -1.21 6.23
CA GLU A 6 10.97 -1.85 5.87
C GLU A 6 10.85 -3.38 5.74
N ARG A 7 10.05 -4.02 6.60
CA ARG A 7 9.77 -5.47 6.48
C ARG A 7 8.98 -5.78 5.21
N TRP A 8 7.98 -4.97 4.91
CA TRP A 8 7.18 -5.10 3.69
C TRP A 8 8.05 -4.89 2.43
N GLN A 9 8.90 -3.86 2.40
CA GLN A 9 9.83 -3.61 1.29
C GLN A 9 10.76 -4.81 1.05
N ARG A 10 11.31 -5.39 2.13
CA ARG A 10 12.14 -6.61 2.03
C ARG A 10 11.36 -7.81 1.51
N TYR A 11 10.11 -7.97 1.92
CA TYR A 11 9.27 -9.09 1.51
C TYR A 11 8.87 -8.99 0.03
N HIS A 12 8.60 -7.78 -0.47
CA HIS A 12 8.20 -7.53 -1.87
C HIS A 12 9.37 -7.10 -2.78
N ASN A 13 10.62 -7.13 -2.30
CA ASN A 13 11.81 -6.69 -3.03
C ASN A 13 11.71 -5.25 -3.59
N VAL A 14 11.08 -4.35 -2.84
CA VAL A 14 10.92 -2.94 -3.23
C VAL A 14 12.18 -2.15 -2.86
N SER A 15 12.81 -1.56 -3.87
CA SER A 15 13.97 -0.65 -3.73
C SER A 15 13.59 0.71 -4.32
N LEU A 16 13.70 1.78 -3.52
CA LEU A 16 13.27 3.14 -3.88
C LEU A 16 14.35 4.15 -3.51
N ASP A 17 14.48 5.20 -4.32
CA ASP A 17 15.32 6.35 -4.01
C ASP A 17 14.77 7.13 -2.79
N LEU A 18 15.63 7.90 -2.12
CA LEU A 18 15.26 8.61 -0.88
C LEU A 18 14.03 9.53 -1.06
N ASN A 19 13.92 10.20 -2.21
CA ASN A 19 12.80 11.09 -2.51
C ASN A 19 11.48 10.31 -2.68
N GLU A 20 11.52 9.16 -3.36
CA GLU A 20 10.35 8.31 -3.55
C GLU A 20 9.95 7.62 -2.26
N LYS A 21 10.93 7.25 -1.43
CA LYS A 21 10.72 6.53 -0.18
C LYS A 21 9.81 7.28 0.77
N GLN A 22 9.92 8.61 0.87
CA GLN A 22 9.04 9.40 1.75
C GLN A 22 7.59 9.42 1.24
N ARG A 23 7.41 9.56 -0.07
CA ARG A 23 6.09 9.59 -0.72
C ARG A 23 5.40 8.23 -0.63
N CYS A 24 6.08 7.16 -1.03
CA CYS A 24 5.61 5.77 -0.94
C CYS A 24 5.34 5.36 0.52
N PHE A 25 6.17 5.80 1.47
CA PHE A 25 5.91 5.52 2.89
C PHE A 25 4.60 6.16 3.40
N LYS A 26 4.26 7.37 2.91
CA LYS A 26 2.98 8.00 3.25
C LYS A 26 1.80 7.17 2.74
N ALA A 27 1.82 6.80 1.46
CA ALA A 27 0.79 5.94 0.87
C ALA A 27 0.68 4.60 1.61
N PHE A 28 1.82 3.98 1.94
CA PHE A 28 1.88 2.77 2.74
C PHE A 28 1.20 2.89 4.10
N MET A 29 1.45 3.99 4.82
CA MET A 29 0.80 4.21 6.11
C MET A 29 -0.72 4.34 5.97
N ASP A 30 -1.19 5.04 4.94
CA ASP A 30 -2.62 5.25 4.70
C ASP A 30 -3.31 3.94 4.30
N ASN A 31 -2.68 3.12 3.44
CA ASN A 31 -3.16 1.79 3.08
C ASN A 31 -3.17 0.83 4.29
N ALA A 32 -2.11 0.82 5.10
CA ALA A 32 -2.06 -0.01 6.30
C ALA A 32 -3.16 0.35 7.32
N ARG A 33 -3.46 1.65 7.48
CA ARG A 33 -4.56 2.11 8.32
C ARG A 33 -5.91 1.70 7.75
N TYR A 34 -6.10 1.85 6.44
CA TYR A 34 -7.31 1.44 5.76
C TYR A 34 -7.56 -0.07 5.94
N ILE A 35 -6.55 -0.90 5.69
CA ILE A 35 -6.61 -2.35 5.90
C ILE A 35 -6.99 -2.69 7.35
N HIS A 36 -6.36 -2.05 8.33
CA HIS A 36 -6.67 -2.28 9.74
C HIS A 36 -8.12 -1.92 10.08
N GLN A 37 -8.62 -0.79 9.58
CA GLN A 37 -10.01 -0.38 9.80
C GLN A 37 -11.00 -1.27 9.07
N PHE A 38 -10.71 -1.67 7.83
CA PHE A 38 -11.54 -2.55 7.03
C PHE A 38 -11.66 -3.93 7.69
N ASN A 39 -10.54 -4.53 8.10
CA ASN A 39 -10.50 -5.85 8.72
C ASN A 39 -11.12 -5.90 10.13
N LYS A 40 -11.36 -4.75 10.77
CA LYS A 40 -12.14 -4.64 12.01
C LYS A 40 -13.65 -4.78 11.80
N ARG A 41 -14.13 -4.59 10.57
CA ARG A 41 -15.54 -4.73 10.23
C ARG A 41 -15.85 -6.23 10.09
N ASN A 42 -16.61 -6.78 11.02
CA ASN A 42 -16.97 -8.21 11.06
C ASN A 42 -18.02 -8.63 10.00
N ASN A 43 -18.42 -7.73 9.10
CA ASN A 43 -19.47 -7.94 8.11
C ASN A 43 -18.92 -8.08 6.67
N THR A 44 -17.65 -8.45 6.51
CA THR A 44 -17.00 -8.64 5.21
C THR A 44 -16.62 -10.11 5.03
N SER A 45 -16.81 -10.65 3.83
CA SER A 45 -16.47 -12.05 3.50
C SER A 45 -14.99 -12.26 3.18
N TYR A 46 -14.20 -11.18 3.15
CA TYR A 46 -12.79 -11.18 2.82
C TYR A 46 -12.03 -10.20 3.70
N LYS A 47 -10.71 -10.35 3.75
CA LYS A 47 -9.80 -9.44 4.45
C LYS A 47 -8.85 -8.81 3.44
N LEU A 48 -8.46 -7.58 3.71
CA LEU A 48 -7.39 -6.93 2.98
C LEU A 48 -6.04 -7.26 3.62
N GLY A 49 -4.99 -7.22 2.81
CA GLY A 49 -3.61 -7.45 3.23
C GLY A 49 -2.68 -6.40 2.63
N LEU A 50 -1.50 -6.25 3.24
CA LEU A 50 -0.42 -5.47 2.65
C LEU A 50 0.19 -6.29 1.51
N ASN A 51 -0.26 -6.02 0.28
CA ASN A 51 0.21 -6.68 -0.93
C ASN A 51 1.29 -5.84 -1.63
N GLU A 52 1.69 -6.24 -2.85
CA GLU A 52 2.72 -5.55 -3.64
C GLU A 52 2.39 -4.11 -4.02
N PHE A 53 1.12 -3.70 -3.92
CA PHE A 53 0.65 -2.35 -4.23
C PHE A 53 0.47 -1.47 -2.99
N ALA A 54 0.90 -1.95 -1.81
CA ALA A 54 0.59 -1.28 -0.55
C ALA A 54 1.23 0.11 -0.44
N ASP A 55 2.23 0.46 -1.25
CA ASP A 55 2.88 1.77 -1.27
C ASP A 55 2.41 2.70 -2.40
N LEU A 56 1.39 2.28 -3.17
CA LEU A 56 0.75 3.11 -4.19
C LEU A 56 -0.48 3.82 -3.65
N THR A 57 -0.70 5.04 -4.12
CA THR A 57 -2.01 5.70 -4.00
C THR A 57 -3.02 5.08 -4.97
N ILE A 58 -4.32 5.31 -4.74
CA ILE A 58 -5.35 4.82 -5.67
C ILE A 58 -5.18 5.38 -7.07
N ASP A 59 -4.81 6.66 -7.21
CA ASP A 59 -4.61 7.31 -8.52
C ASP A 59 -3.44 6.68 -9.28
N GLU A 60 -2.34 6.38 -8.59
CA GLU A 60 -1.18 5.71 -9.20
C GLU A 60 -1.48 4.27 -9.60
N PHE A 61 -2.20 3.55 -8.74
CA PHE A 61 -2.65 2.21 -9.05
C PHE A 61 -3.54 2.22 -10.30
N MET A 62 -4.49 3.13 -10.36
CA MET A 62 -5.38 3.26 -11.51
C MET A 62 -4.63 3.64 -12.79
N SER A 63 -3.74 4.63 -12.71
CA SER A 63 -2.96 5.10 -13.86
C SER A 63 -2.04 4.05 -14.44
N THR A 64 -1.54 3.13 -13.61
CA THR A 64 -0.51 2.16 -14.03
C THR A 64 -1.11 0.79 -14.35
N TYR A 65 -2.20 0.39 -13.69
CA TYR A 65 -2.66 -1.01 -13.70
C TYR A 65 -4.10 -1.24 -14.18
N THR A 66 -4.94 -0.22 -14.34
CA THR A 66 -6.37 -0.45 -14.65
C THR A 66 -6.84 0.06 -16.00
N GLY A 67 -5.97 0.75 -16.77
CA GLY A 67 -6.34 1.34 -18.06
C GLY A 67 -7.49 2.35 -17.97
N LEU A 68 -7.84 2.80 -16.76
CA LEU A 68 -9.00 3.64 -16.48
C LEU A 68 -8.70 5.15 -16.65
N LEU A 69 -7.45 5.48 -16.99
CA LEU A 69 -6.99 6.82 -17.34
C LEU A 69 -6.55 6.79 -18.81
N GLU A 70 -7.53 6.90 -19.72
CA GLU A 70 -7.37 7.40 -21.09
C GLU A 70 -8.10 8.74 -21.24
#